data_AF-A0A1H1L6J5-F1
#
_entry.id   AF-A0A1H1L6J5-F1
#
_cell.length_a   1.000
_cell.length_b   1.000
_cell.length_c   1.000
_cell.angle_alpha   90.00
_cell.angle_beta   90.00
_cell.angle_gamma   90.00
#
_symmetry.space_group_name_H-M   'P 1'
#
loop_
_entity.id
_entity.type
_entity.pdbx_description
1 polymer ?
#
loop_
_entity_poly.entity_id
_entity_poly.type
_entity_poly.pdbx_seq_one_letter_code
_entity_poly.pdbx_strand_id
1 'polypeptide(L)'
;MDALLRPAGAVAALGAALIAIAVGAAAPLWAAASWLALLVLAGGAAQLAVAVLALRGRRLRAGAVALALGTPTLAWLAGLVAGGAASAVPLVPMLAGSALALGASLALCRPSRRASHEAQHARAEPRPLAALGVLAAASAVVATVTTGALAGTEAGAFAQPHGAHGAGTAELAGLDIAEHAGH
;
A
#
# COMPACT_ATOMS: atom_id res chain seq x y z
N MET A 1 -20.98 -10.20 -7.43
CA MET A 1 -19.80 -10.09 -6.54
C MET A 1 -18.55 -9.68 -7.31
N ASP A 2 -18.28 -10.23 -8.50
CA ASP A 2 -17.08 -9.89 -9.31
C ASP A 2 -16.86 -8.40 -9.60
N ALA A 3 -17.94 -7.62 -9.75
CA ALA A 3 -17.86 -6.17 -9.93
C ALA A 3 -17.21 -5.44 -8.73
N LEU A 4 -17.37 -5.98 -7.51
CA LEU A 4 -16.83 -5.43 -6.28
C LEU A 4 -15.44 -5.99 -5.96
N LEU A 5 -15.14 -7.22 -6.41
CA LEU A 5 -13.83 -7.84 -6.22
C LEU A 5 -12.72 -7.11 -6.97
N ARG A 6 -13.01 -6.55 -8.14
CA ARG A 6 -12.04 -5.79 -8.93
C ARG A 6 -11.54 -4.51 -8.23
N PRO A 7 -12.41 -3.56 -7.79
CA PRO A 7 -11.94 -2.38 -7.06
C PRO A 7 -11.30 -2.76 -5.73
N ALA A 8 -11.83 -3.76 -5.00
CA ALA A 8 -11.19 -4.27 -3.79
C ALA A 8 -9.77 -4.80 -4.05
N GLY A 9 -9.60 -5.61 -5.11
CA GLY A 9 -8.29 -6.12 -5.52
C GLY A 9 -7.33 -5.01 -5.97
N ALA A 10 -7.84 -3.96 -6.62
CA ALA A 10 -7.03 -2.81 -7.00
C ALA A 10 -6.57 -1.98 -5.80
N VAL A 11 -7.43 -1.78 -4.79
CA VAL A 11 -7.07 -1.12 -3.53
C VAL A 11 -6.06 -1.96 -2.74
N ALA A 12 -6.25 -3.28 -2.68
CA ALA A 12 -5.27 -4.18 -2.06
C ALA A 12 -3.90 -4.13 -2.77
N ALA A 13 -3.88 -4.12 -4.12
CA ALA A 13 -2.65 -3.95 -4.89
C ALA A 13 -1.97 -2.60 -4.63
N LEU A 14 -2.75 -1.52 -4.47
CA LEU A 14 -2.23 -0.20 -4.11
C LEU A 14 -1.58 -0.22 -2.72
N GLY A 15 -2.22 -0.84 -1.74
CA GLY A 15 -1.66 -1.03 -0.40
C GLY A 15 -0.34 -1.80 -0.42
N ALA A 16 -0.31 -2.93 -1.15
CA ALA A 16 0.92 -3.72 -1.33
C ALA A 16 2.05 -2.90 -1.98
N ALA A 17 1.72 -2.11 -3.01
CA ALA A 17 2.67 -1.25 -3.69
C ALA A 17 3.29 -0.21 -2.76
N LEU A 18 2.48 0.46 -1.93
CA LEU A 18 2.94 1.46 -0.98
C LEU A 18 3.89 0.85 0.06
N ILE A 19 3.55 -0.33 0.59
CA ILE A 19 4.42 -1.05 1.54
C ILE A 19 5.75 -1.44 0.87
N ALA A 20 5.71 -2.01 -0.35
CA ALA A 20 6.92 -2.39 -1.07
C ALA A 20 7.82 -1.18 -1.37
N ILE A 21 7.25 -0.07 -1.84
CA ILE A 21 8.01 1.17 -2.11
C ILE A 21 8.62 1.71 -0.82
N ALA A 22 7.86 1.77 0.28
CA ALA A 22 8.36 2.29 1.53
C ALA A 22 9.51 1.44 2.10
N VAL A 23 9.38 0.11 2.07
CA VAL A 23 10.43 -0.79 2.53
C VAL A 23 11.65 -0.74 1.62
N GLY A 24 11.46 -0.68 0.30
CA GLY A 24 12.56 -0.51 -0.64
C GLY A 24 13.29 0.83 -0.47
N ALA A 25 12.55 1.91 -0.19
CA ALA A 25 13.12 3.25 0.01
C ALA A 25 13.81 3.43 1.37
N ALA A 26 13.38 2.70 2.41
CA ALA A 26 14.00 2.72 3.72
C ALA A 26 15.33 1.96 3.78
N ALA A 27 15.62 1.10 2.80
CA ALA A 27 16.85 0.32 2.80
C ALA A 27 18.08 1.21 2.50
N PRO A 28 19.16 1.13 3.31
CA PRO A 28 20.38 1.89 3.05
C PRO A 28 21.02 1.46 1.73
N LEU A 29 21.17 2.40 0.79
CA LEU A 29 21.73 2.15 -0.55
C LEU A 29 23.16 1.57 -0.52
N TRP A 30 23.87 1.73 0.58
CA TRP A 30 25.24 1.28 0.81
C TRP A 30 25.33 -0.10 1.49
N ALA A 31 24.21 -0.72 1.87
CA ALA A 31 24.24 -2.08 2.40
C ALA A 31 24.53 -3.12 1.31
N ALA A 32 25.15 -4.24 1.70
CA ALA A 32 25.47 -5.37 0.82
C ALA A 32 24.23 -5.98 0.10
N ALA A 33 23.02 -5.67 0.58
CA ALA A 33 21.75 -6.10 0.01
C ALA A 33 21.03 -5.03 -0.84
N SER A 34 21.74 -4.01 -1.35
CA SER A 34 21.17 -2.93 -2.17
C SER A 34 20.41 -3.42 -3.41
N TRP A 35 20.82 -4.55 -3.99
CA TRP A 35 20.10 -5.19 -5.10
C TRP A 35 18.68 -5.61 -4.73
N LEU A 36 18.47 -6.07 -3.49
CA LEU A 36 17.16 -6.50 -3.01
C LEU A 36 16.22 -5.31 -2.88
N ALA A 37 16.72 -4.19 -2.36
CA ALA A 37 15.97 -2.94 -2.27
C ALA A 37 15.47 -2.47 -3.65
N LEU A 38 16.34 -2.52 -4.66
CA LEU A 38 15.98 -2.18 -6.04
C LEU A 38 14.88 -3.09 -6.61
N LEU A 39 14.95 -4.41 -6.36
CA LEU A 39 13.92 -5.35 -6.80
C LEU A 39 12.58 -5.12 -6.11
N VAL A 40 12.60 -4.87 -4.80
CA VAL A 40 11.39 -4.58 -4.01
C VAL A 40 10.77 -3.26 -4.49
N LEU A 41 11.58 -2.22 -4.74
CA LEU A 41 11.11 -0.93 -5.24
C LEU A 41 10.54 -1.03 -6.66
N ALA A 42 11.25 -1.70 -7.57
CA ALA A 42 10.78 -1.93 -8.94
C ALA A 42 9.49 -2.76 -8.96
N GLY A 43 9.41 -3.79 -8.11
CA GLY A 43 8.20 -4.58 -7.93
C GLY A 43 7.05 -3.75 -7.36
N GLY A 44 7.30 -2.88 -6.38
CA GLY A 44 6.29 -1.93 -5.86
C GLY A 44 5.76 -0.98 -6.94
N ALA A 45 6.63 -0.46 -7.80
CA ALA A 45 6.22 0.36 -8.95
C ALA A 45 5.36 -0.44 -9.95
N ALA A 46 5.71 -1.70 -10.20
CA ALA A 46 4.90 -2.58 -11.05
C ALA A 46 3.52 -2.88 -10.44
N GLN A 47 3.45 -3.11 -9.12
CA GLN A 47 2.19 -3.27 -8.38
C GLN A 47 1.31 -2.02 -8.48
N LEU A 48 1.90 -0.83 -8.34
CA LEU A 48 1.20 0.45 -8.50
C LEU A 48 0.61 0.60 -9.91
N ALA A 49 1.40 0.28 -10.94
CA ALA A 49 0.93 0.31 -12.32
C ALA A 49 -0.25 -0.65 -12.54
N VAL A 50 -0.19 -1.87 -12.00
CA VAL A 50 -1.30 -2.83 -12.04
C VAL A 50 -2.54 -2.28 -11.34
N ALA A 51 -2.40 -1.70 -10.15
CA ALA A 51 -3.51 -1.11 -9.40
C ALA A 51 -4.20 0.02 -10.21
N VAL A 52 -3.42 0.94 -10.78
CA VAL A 52 -3.93 2.05 -11.61
C VAL A 52 -4.64 1.52 -12.86
N LEU A 53 -4.04 0.56 -13.56
CA LEU A 53 -4.66 -0.02 -14.75
C LEU A 53 -5.95 -0.80 -14.41
N ALA A 54 -5.98 -1.48 -13.26
CA ALA A 54 -7.16 -2.17 -12.77
C ALA A 54 -8.30 -1.19 -12.43
N LEU A 55 -8.01 -0.06 -11.78
CA LEU A 55 -8.96 1.02 -11.49
C LEU A 55 -9.48 1.68 -12.78
N ARG A 56 -8.62 1.82 -13.79
CA ARG A 56 -9.00 2.32 -15.14
C ARG A 56 -9.83 1.33 -15.96
N GLY A 57 -10.18 0.17 -15.40
CA GLY A 57 -10.99 -0.82 -16.12
C GLY A 57 -10.24 -1.63 -17.19
N ARG A 58 -8.92 -1.46 -17.35
CA ARG A 58 -8.11 -2.16 -18.38
C ARG A 58 -8.05 -3.67 -18.13
N ARG A 59 -8.23 -4.48 -19.17
CA ARG A 59 -8.05 -5.94 -19.07
C ARG A 59 -6.56 -6.26 -18.99
N LEU A 60 -6.13 -6.87 -17.90
CA LEU A 60 -4.73 -7.23 -17.67
C LEU A 60 -4.57 -8.73 -17.89
N ARG A 61 -3.43 -9.13 -18.46
CA ARG A 61 -3.08 -10.56 -18.60
C ARG A 61 -2.79 -11.12 -17.21
N ALA A 62 -3.44 -12.23 -16.84
CA ALA A 62 -3.29 -12.84 -15.51
C ALA A 62 -1.82 -13.13 -15.15
N GLY A 63 -1.03 -13.64 -16.11
CA GLY A 63 0.40 -13.86 -15.91
C GLY A 63 1.18 -12.59 -15.60
N ALA A 64 0.86 -11.46 -16.25
CA ALA A 64 1.51 -10.18 -15.99
C ALA A 64 1.13 -9.61 -14.60
N VAL A 65 -0.14 -9.78 -14.20
CA VAL A 65 -0.62 -9.40 -12.86
C VAL A 65 0.06 -10.24 -11.78
N ALA A 66 0.06 -11.57 -11.95
CA ALA A 66 0.68 -12.49 -11.00
C ALA A 66 2.19 -12.23 -10.87
N LEU A 67 2.88 -11.97 -11.98
CA LEU A 67 4.29 -11.61 -11.98
C LEU A 67 4.50 -10.29 -11.23
N ALA A 68 3.83 -9.20 -11.63
CA ALA A 68 3.99 -7.89 -10.99
C ALA A 68 3.68 -7.90 -9.49
N LEU A 69 2.58 -8.57 -9.08
CA LEU A 69 2.19 -8.69 -7.68
C LEU A 69 3.09 -9.64 -6.88
N GLY A 70 3.60 -10.69 -7.52
CA GLY A 70 4.45 -11.71 -6.90
C GLY A 70 5.90 -11.28 -6.74
N THR A 71 6.43 -10.43 -7.62
CA THR A 71 7.87 -10.08 -7.66
C THR A 71 8.42 -9.62 -6.31
N PRO A 72 7.83 -8.64 -5.58
CA PRO A 72 8.35 -8.26 -4.26
C PRO A 72 8.41 -9.43 -3.28
N THR A 73 7.37 -10.26 -3.27
CA THR A 73 7.28 -11.42 -2.37
C THR A 73 8.39 -12.44 -2.65
N LEU A 74 8.60 -12.75 -3.93
CA LEU A 74 9.67 -13.67 -4.34
C LEU A 74 11.05 -13.08 -4.05
N ALA A 75 11.24 -11.78 -4.26
CA ALA A 75 12.52 -11.12 -4.02
C ALA A 75 12.93 -11.21 -2.54
N TRP A 76 12.06 -10.82 -1.60
CA TRP A 76 12.43 -10.86 -0.18
C TRP A 76 12.58 -12.28 0.35
N LEU A 77 11.75 -13.24 -0.09
CA LEU A 77 11.92 -14.65 0.25
C LEU A 77 13.25 -15.22 -0.27
N ALA A 78 13.64 -14.88 -1.50
CA ALA A 78 14.94 -15.28 -2.03
C ALA A 78 16.10 -14.69 -1.20
N GLY A 79 15.97 -13.44 -0.75
CA GLY A 79 16.92 -12.81 0.16
C GLY A 79 17.04 -13.53 1.52
N LEU A 80 15.93 -14.04 2.06
CA LEU A 80 15.95 -14.85 3.29
C LEU A 80 16.65 -16.20 3.08
N VAL A 81 16.34 -16.89 1.99
CA VAL A 81 16.96 -18.19 1.66
C VAL A 81 18.46 -18.05 1.41
N ALA A 82 18.89 -16.93 0.83
CA ALA A 82 20.30 -16.60 0.65
C ALA A 82 21.03 -16.27 1.97
N GLY A 83 20.34 -16.22 3.12
CA GLY A 83 20.92 -16.02 4.45
C GLY A 83 21.40 -14.60 4.77
N GLY A 84 21.43 -13.70 3.79
CA GLY A 84 22.00 -12.35 3.94
C GLY A 84 21.01 -11.26 4.38
N ALA A 85 19.69 -11.51 4.31
CA ALA A 85 18.69 -10.45 4.46
C ALA A 85 17.80 -10.56 5.71
N ALA A 86 17.90 -11.66 6.49
CA ALA A 86 16.94 -11.95 7.56
C ALA A 86 16.90 -10.90 8.68
N SER A 87 18.04 -10.28 9.01
CA SER A 87 18.11 -9.23 10.03
C SER A 87 17.79 -7.83 9.51
N ALA A 88 17.83 -7.61 8.19
CA ALA A 88 17.68 -6.30 7.57
C ALA A 88 16.27 -6.03 7.05
N VAL A 89 15.46 -7.09 6.88
CA VAL A 89 14.13 -6.99 6.28
C VAL A 89 13.07 -6.82 7.37
N PRO A 90 12.24 -5.77 7.34
CA PRO A 90 11.15 -5.63 8.28
C PRO A 90 10.06 -6.67 7.96
N LEU A 91 10.09 -7.80 8.68
CA LEU A 91 9.26 -8.98 8.41
C LEU A 91 7.75 -8.69 8.42
N VAL A 92 7.29 -7.90 9.40
CA VAL A 92 5.86 -7.58 9.55
C VAL A 92 5.33 -6.80 8.34
N PRO A 93 5.95 -5.69 7.90
CA PRO A 93 5.61 -5.03 6.63
C PRO A 93 5.64 -5.96 5.42
N MET A 94 6.67 -6.79 5.27
CA MET A 94 6.77 -7.70 4.12
C MET A 94 5.63 -8.71 4.07
N LEU A 95 5.29 -9.33 5.21
CA LEU A 95 4.16 -10.27 5.30
C LEU A 95 2.83 -9.60 4.98
N ALA A 96 2.60 -8.40 5.52
CA ALA A 96 1.41 -7.61 5.23
C ALA A 96 1.29 -7.28 3.74
N GLY A 97 2.38 -6.77 3.13
CA GLY A 97 2.44 -6.49 1.70
C GLY A 97 2.21 -7.72 0.84
N SER A 98 2.81 -8.86 1.19
CA SER A 98 2.62 -10.14 0.49
C SER A 98 1.18 -10.65 0.60
N ALA A 99 0.53 -10.56 1.76
CA ALA A 99 -0.87 -10.95 1.93
C ALA A 99 -1.80 -10.10 1.05
N LEU A 100 -1.59 -8.78 1.03
CA LEU A 100 -2.34 -7.86 0.17
C LEU A 100 -2.11 -8.15 -1.32
N ALA A 101 -0.86 -8.36 -1.73
CA ALA A 101 -0.52 -8.67 -3.12
C ALA A 101 -1.13 -10.01 -3.59
N LEU A 102 -1.12 -11.04 -2.74
CA LEU A 102 -1.75 -12.33 -3.03
C LEU A 102 -3.27 -12.19 -3.12
N GLY A 103 -3.90 -11.51 -2.17
CA GLY A 103 -5.34 -11.22 -2.20
C GLY A 103 -5.74 -10.45 -3.46
N ALA A 104 -4.96 -9.43 -3.83
CA ALA A 104 -5.14 -8.68 -5.07
C ALA A 104 -4.99 -9.56 -6.31
N SER A 105 -3.98 -10.44 -6.35
CA SER A 105 -3.75 -11.36 -7.46
C SER A 105 -4.92 -12.32 -7.63
N LEU A 106 -5.42 -12.92 -6.54
CA LEU A 106 -6.60 -13.78 -6.56
C LEU A 106 -7.85 -13.04 -7.04
N ALA A 107 -8.03 -11.79 -6.62
CA ALA A 107 -9.18 -10.97 -7.01
C ALA A 107 -9.12 -10.55 -8.49
N LEU A 108 -7.93 -10.19 -9.00
CA LEU A 108 -7.73 -9.65 -10.35
C LEU A 108 -7.53 -10.75 -11.42
N CYS A 109 -6.93 -11.89 -11.07
CA CYS A 109 -6.71 -13.01 -11.97
C CYS A 109 -7.90 -13.96 -12.05
N ARG A 110 -8.94 -13.75 -11.24
CA ARG A 110 -10.14 -14.59 -11.27
C ARG A 110 -10.74 -14.55 -12.68
N PRO A 111 -10.93 -15.72 -13.34
CA PRO A 111 -11.49 -15.77 -14.68
C PRO A 111 -12.88 -15.15 -14.64
N SER A 112 -13.00 -13.98 -15.26
CA SER A 112 -14.26 -13.27 -15.33
C SER A 112 -15.17 -14.07 -16.26
N ARG A 113 -16.04 -14.90 -15.67
CA ARG A 113 -17.10 -15.65 -16.37
C ARG A 113 -18.04 -14.73 -17.17
N ARG A 114 -17.89 -13.41 -17.02
CA ARG A 114 -18.67 -12.36 -17.66
C ARG A 114 -18.37 -12.11 -19.12
N ALA A 115 -17.25 -12.57 -19.71
CA ALA A 115 -17.07 -12.43 -21.16
C ALA A 115 -18.20 -13.14 -21.96
N SER A 116 -18.82 -14.17 -21.37
CA SER A 116 -19.98 -14.88 -21.94
C SER A 116 -21.33 -14.28 -21.50
N HIS A 117 -21.35 -13.41 -20.48
CA HIS A 117 -22.57 -12.82 -19.88
C HIS A 117 -22.68 -11.29 -20.11
N GLU A 118 -21.66 -10.65 -20.70
CA GLU A 118 -21.61 -9.22 -21.08
C GLU A 118 -22.72 -8.88 -22.10
N ALA A 119 -23.15 -9.85 -22.91
CA ALA A 119 -24.35 -9.75 -23.75
C ALA A 119 -25.67 -9.74 -22.95
N GLN A 120 -25.67 -10.20 -21.70
CA GLN A 120 -26.87 -10.41 -20.87
C GLN A 120 -26.99 -9.48 -19.66
N HIS A 121 -25.96 -8.68 -19.34
CA HIS A 121 -25.88 -7.91 -18.09
C HIS A 121 -25.58 -6.42 -18.25
N ALA A 122 -25.69 -5.84 -19.44
CA ALA A 122 -25.67 -4.39 -19.67
C ALA A 122 -26.79 -3.59 -18.91
N ARG A 123 -27.52 -4.21 -17.98
CA ARG A 123 -28.64 -3.62 -17.23
C ARG A 123 -28.51 -3.64 -15.70
N ALA A 124 -27.50 -4.29 -15.12
CA ALA A 124 -27.34 -4.31 -13.66
C ALA A 124 -26.19 -3.39 -13.24
N GLU A 125 -26.47 -2.09 -13.18
CA GLU A 125 -25.54 -1.12 -12.60
C GLU A 125 -25.19 -1.55 -11.15
N PRO A 126 -23.90 -1.62 -10.81
CA PRO A 126 -23.50 -1.87 -9.42
C PRO A 126 -24.08 -0.75 -8.54
N ARG A 127 -24.83 -1.12 -7.50
CA ARG A 127 -25.39 -0.16 -6.54
C ARG A 127 -24.24 0.69 -5.97
N PRO A 128 -24.23 2.02 -6.18
CA PRO A 128 -23.06 2.86 -5.89
C PRO A 128 -22.69 2.83 -4.40
N LEU A 129 -23.68 2.75 -3.52
CA LEU A 129 -23.46 2.66 -2.07
C LEU A 129 -22.71 1.39 -1.65
N ALA A 130 -23.03 0.24 -2.27
CA ALA A 130 -22.33 -1.01 -1.95
C ALA A 130 -20.87 -0.97 -2.42
N ALA A 131 -20.61 -0.36 -3.58
CA ALA A 131 -19.26 -0.16 -4.09
C ALA A 131 -18.45 0.78 -3.17
N LEU A 132 -19.05 1.90 -2.75
CA LEU A 132 -18.43 2.83 -1.80
C LEU A 132 -18.15 2.15 -0.45
N GLY A 133 -19.07 1.35 0.07
CA GLY A 133 -18.87 0.62 1.32
C GLY A 133 -17.70 -0.37 1.27
N VAL A 134 -17.59 -1.15 0.18
CA VAL A 134 -16.46 -2.07 -0.02
C VAL A 134 -15.15 -1.30 -0.18
N LEU A 135 -15.16 -0.19 -0.92
CA LEU A 135 -13.98 0.64 -1.11
C LEU A 135 -13.53 1.25 0.23
N ALA A 136 -14.44 1.81 1.01
CA ALA A 136 -14.16 2.39 2.32
C ALA A 136 -13.61 1.34 3.29
N ALA A 137 -14.22 0.15 3.35
CA ALA A 137 -13.75 -0.95 4.19
C ALA A 137 -12.36 -1.44 3.76
N ALA A 138 -12.13 -1.64 2.47
CA ALA A 138 -10.83 -2.05 1.95
C ALA A 138 -9.76 -0.99 2.22
N SER A 139 -10.07 0.29 2.00
CA SER A 139 -9.16 1.41 2.29
C SER A 139 -8.85 1.51 3.78
N ALA A 140 -9.82 1.31 4.67
CA ALA A 140 -9.59 1.31 6.12
C ALA A 140 -8.65 0.17 6.54
N VAL A 141 -8.86 -1.04 6.03
CA VAL A 141 -7.97 -2.18 6.28
C VAL A 141 -6.56 -1.88 5.73
N VAL A 142 -6.45 -1.41 4.49
CA VAL A 142 -5.15 -1.05 3.91
C VAL A 142 -4.46 0.06 4.70
N ALA A 143 -5.19 1.09 5.12
CA ALA A 143 -4.65 2.19 5.93
C ALA A 143 -4.13 1.66 7.27
N THR A 144 -4.93 0.92 8.03
CA THR A 144 -4.51 0.35 9.33
C THR A 144 -3.28 -0.55 9.19
N VAL A 145 -3.26 -1.43 8.18
CA VAL A 145 -2.14 -2.33 7.92
C VAL A 145 -0.88 -1.57 7.50
N THR A 146 -1.02 -0.60 6.58
CA THR A 146 0.10 0.19 6.09
C THR A 146 0.66 1.09 7.19
N THR A 147 -0.19 1.75 7.97
CA THR A 147 0.22 2.57 9.11
C THR A 147 0.92 1.74 10.16
N GLY A 148 0.37 0.58 10.55
CA GLY A 148 1.02 -0.32 11.51
C GLY A 148 2.36 -0.85 11.00
N ALA A 149 2.44 -1.18 9.71
CA ALA A 149 3.69 -1.60 9.07
C ALA A 149 4.74 -0.48 9.07
N LEU A 150 4.36 0.74 8.69
CA LEU A 150 5.28 1.89 8.63
C LEU A 150 5.71 2.36 10.02
N ALA A 151 4.84 2.27 11.02
CA ALA A 151 5.17 2.58 12.41
C ALA A 151 6.34 1.72 12.95
N GLY A 152 6.51 0.51 12.42
CA GLY A 152 7.63 -0.37 12.76
C GLY A 152 8.93 -0.12 11.99
N THR A 153 8.99 0.90 11.14
CA THR A 153 10.19 1.27 10.36
C THR A 153 10.83 2.53 10.91
N GLU A 154 12.08 2.83 10.52
CA GLU A 154 12.72 4.11 10.90
C GLU A 154 11.92 5.32 10.43
N ALA A 155 11.23 5.24 9.28
CA ALA A 155 10.34 6.30 8.83
C ALA A 155 9.20 6.58 9.82
N GLY A 156 8.72 5.54 10.52
CA GLY A 156 7.76 5.68 11.62
C GLY A 156 8.37 6.32 12.87
N ALA A 157 9.61 5.98 13.19
CA ALA A 157 10.33 6.56 14.34
C ALA A 157 10.57 8.08 14.20
N PHE A 158 10.71 8.57 12.96
CA PHE A 158 10.90 9.99 12.66
C PHE A 158 9.62 10.71 12.20
N ALA A 159 8.47 10.04 12.19
CA ALA A 159 7.21 10.66 11.82
C ALA A 159 6.78 11.67 12.90
N GLN A 160 6.83 12.96 12.56
CA GLN A 160 6.35 14.03 13.43
C GLN A 160 4.81 13.99 13.51
N PRO A 161 4.20 13.97 14.70
CA PRO A 161 2.75 14.06 14.82
C PRO A 161 2.29 15.43 14.32
N HIS A 162 1.64 15.47 13.15
CA HIS A 162 1.00 16.65 12.60
C HIS A 162 -0.20 17.05 13.48
N GLY A 163 0.10 17.76 14.56
CA GLY A 163 -0.84 18.14 15.62
C GLY A 163 -0.16 18.82 16.80
N ALA A 164 1.17 18.66 16.95
CA ALA A 164 1.94 19.32 18.01
C ALA A 164 2.16 20.84 17.79
N HIS A 165 1.82 21.38 16.62
CA HIS A 165 2.00 22.82 16.33
C HIS A 165 1.08 23.75 17.14
N GLY A 166 0.14 23.22 17.93
CA GLY A 166 -0.73 23.99 18.83
C GLY A 166 -0.41 23.86 20.33
N ALA A 167 0.56 23.03 20.74
CA ALA A 167 0.88 22.87 22.16
C ALA A 167 1.74 24.03 22.71
N GLY A 168 2.53 24.68 21.83
CA GLY A 168 3.37 25.84 22.21
C GLY A 168 2.61 27.16 22.31
N THR A 169 1.40 27.28 21.76
CA THR A 169 0.60 28.51 21.89
C THR A 169 -0.09 28.62 23.25
N ALA A 170 -0.29 27.51 23.96
CA ALA A 170 -0.75 27.54 25.36
C ALA A 170 0.35 27.99 26.33
N GLU A 171 1.63 27.72 26.01
CA GLU A 171 2.77 28.20 26.81
C GLU A 171 3.09 29.67 26.53
N LEU A 172 2.88 30.15 25.30
CA LEU A 172 2.95 31.58 24.95
C LEU A 172 1.75 32.42 25.43
N ALA A 173 0.62 31.81 25.79
CA ALA A 173 -0.50 32.51 26.43
C ALA A 173 -0.25 32.84 27.92
N GLY A 174 0.83 32.32 28.51
CA GLY A 174 1.30 32.65 29.86
C GLY A 174 2.45 33.67 29.89
N LEU A 175 3.01 34.03 28.74
CA LEU A 175 3.92 35.18 28.63
C LEU A 175 3.08 36.43 28.53
N ASP A 176 2.72 36.93 29.72
CA ASP A 176 2.20 38.25 30.01
C ASP A 176 2.97 39.28 29.15
N ILE A 177 2.37 39.70 28.04
CA ILE A 177 2.88 40.81 27.25
C ILE A 177 2.68 42.02 28.15
N ALA A 178 3.71 42.34 28.93
CA ALA A 178 3.83 43.58 29.67
C ALA A 178 3.77 44.72 28.65
N GLU A 179 2.55 45.15 28.37
CA GLU A 179 2.19 46.34 27.61
C GLU A 179 2.97 47.50 28.21
N HIS A 180 4.05 47.89 27.51
CA HIS A 180 4.82 49.09 27.82
C HIS A 180 3.92 50.30 27.56
N ALA A 181 3.14 50.67 28.57
CA ALA A 181 2.57 52.00 28.71
C ALA A 181 3.71 52.98 28.99
N GLY A 182 4.42 53.36 27.92
CA GLY A 182 5.46 54.38 27.94
C GLY A 182 4.89 55.72 27.46
N HIS A 183 4.88 56.67 28.38
CA HIS A 183 4.55 58.09 28.26
C HIS A 183 5.36 58.87 27.22
#